data_AF-A0A7Y4Z6A4-F1
#
_entry.id   AF-A0A7Y4Z6A4-F1
#
_cell.length_a   1.000
_cell.length_b   1.000
_cell.length_c   1.000
_cell.angle_alpha   90.00
_cell.angle_beta   90.00
_cell.angle_gamma   90.00
#
_symmetry.space_group_name_H-M   'P 1'
#
loop_
_entity.id
_entity.type
_entity.pdbx_description
1 polymer ?
#
loop_
_entity_poly.entity_id
_entity_poly.type
_entity_poly.pdbx_seq_one_letter_code
_entity_poly.pdbx_strand_id
1 'polypeptide(L)'
;MKKEIKIALIIVFGFMFLLWLEKPLREYLMKCIGDELFAKFIAGIAVRLTILCITIYLIFKLNLNKFTGLDSKMRMKNLHSIIIALAFIVIGILNNWGIYSSIELTKLILFTTSVIIIGFLEEFVFRGTILPLFIKSLKGKKQILYLSVSLSAFLFGCIHFINLLNQPENVGGVTSQVFFSFSIGVFLEA
;
A
#
# COMPACT_ATOMS: atom_id res chain seq x y z
N MET A 1 1.59 -25.79 -7.16
CA MET A 1 1.04 -24.48 -6.72
C MET A 1 0.00 -24.01 -7.73
N LYS A 2 -1.18 -23.57 -7.30
CA LYS A 2 -2.22 -23.06 -8.23
C LYS A 2 -1.70 -21.85 -9.02
N LYS A 3 -2.12 -21.71 -10.28
CA LYS A 3 -1.64 -20.66 -11.20
C LYS A 3 -1.82 -19.26 -10.61
N GLU A 4 -2.94 -19.03 -9.95
CA GLU A 4 -3.31 -17.74 -9.34
C GLU A 4 -2.38 -17.38 -8.18
N ILE A 5 -2.01 -18.33 -7.33
CA ILE A 5 -1.05 -18.11 -6.23
C ILE A 5 0.32 -17.75 -6.80
N LYS A 6 0.75 -18.43 -7.87
CA LYS A 6 2.00 -18.08 -8.54
C LYS A 6 1.99 -16.65 -9.06
N ILE A 7 0.88 -16.23 -9.69
CA ILE A 7 0.71 -14.86 -10.18
C ILE A 7 0.73 -13.86 -9.02
N ALA A 8 0.02 -14.15 -7.92
CA ALA A 8 0.00 -13.28 -6.74
C ALA A 8 1.41 -13.07 -6.16
N LEU A 9 2.19 -14.14 -6.01
CA LEU A 9 3.57 -14.05 -5.55
C LEU A 9 4.45 -13.23 -6.52
N ILE A 10 4.31 -13.45 -7.82
CA ILE A 10 5.03 -12.65 -8.83
C ILE A 10 4.68 -11.16 -8.71
N ILE A 11 3.41 -10.82 -8.49
CA ILE A 11 2.98 -9.43 -8.30
C ILE A 11 3.59 -8.85 -7.03
N VAL A 12 3.59 -9.56 -5.90
CA VAL A 12 4.21 -9.08 -4.65
C VAL A 12 5.71 -8.86 -4.80
N PHE A 13 6.44 -9.83 -5.37
CA PHE A 13 7.88 -9.66 -5.58
C PHE A 13 8.19 -8.57 -6.60
N GLY A 14 7.41 -8.47 -7.68
CA GLY A 14 7.52 -7.39 -8.66
C GLY A 14 7.24 -6.02 -8.04
N PHE A 15 6.23 -5.92 -7.18
CA PHE A 15 5.91 -4.72 -6.41
C PHE A 15 7.08 -4.29 -5.51
N MET A 16 7.64 -5.21 -4.73
CA MET A 16 8.80 -4.93 -3.87
C MET A 16 10.03 -4.51 -4.68
N PHE A 17 10.30 -5.18 -5.81
CA PHE A 17 11.40 -4.83 -6.69
C PHE A 17 11.23 -3.44 -7.31
N LEU A 18 10.04 -3.12 -7.81
CA LEU A 18 9.77 -1.81 -8.39
C LEU A 18 9.84 -0.70 -7.34
N LEU A 19 9.38 -0.94 -6.10
CA LEU A 19 9.54 0.00 -4.99
C LEU A 19 11.01 0.27 -4.68
N TRP A 20 11.88 -0.73 -4.79
CA TRP A 20 13.30 -0.56 -4.58
C TRP A 20 13.95 0.42 -5.58
N LEU A 21 13.37 0.61 -6.78
CA LEU A 21 13.81 1.61 -7.76
C LEU A 21 13.64 3.06 -7.27
N GLU A 22 12.88 3.31 -6.19
CA GLU A 22 12.83 4.62 -5.54
C GLU A 22 14.22 5.08 -5.11
N LYS A 23 15.02 4.17 -4.53
CA LYS A 23 16.33 4.51 -3.97
C LYS A 23 17.32 5.07 -5.01
N PRO A 24 17.62 4.38 -6.14
CA PRO A 24 18.51 4.94 -7.14
C PRO A 24 17.96 6.21 -7.79
N LEU A 25 16.64 6.31 -7.99
CA LEU A 25 16.04 7.54 -8.52
C LEU A 25 16.20 8.72 -7.55
N ARG A 26 16.01 8.48 -6.25
CA ARG A 26 16.22 9.48 -5.20
C ARG A 26 17.68 9.93 -5.17
N GLU A 27 18.63 9.01 -5.22
CA GLU A 27 20.07 9.32 -5.25
C GLU A 27 20.47 10.15 -6.47
N TYR A 28 19.85 9.88 -7.63
CA TYR A 28 20.03 10.69 -8.83
C TYR A 28 19.45 12.10 -8.65
N LEU A 29 18.20 12.22 -8.22
CA LEU A 29 17.54 13.51 -8.01
C LEU A 29 18.23 14.35 -6.94
N MET A 30 18.79 13.71 -5.91
CA MET A 30 19.60 14.38 -4.88
C MET A 30 20.78 15.14 -5.47
N LYS A 31 21.47 14.55 -6.46
CA LYS A 31 22.61 15.19 -7.13
C LYS A 31 22.19 16.39 -7.97
N CYS A 32 20.94 16.42 -8.46
CA CYS A 32 20.43 17.50 -9.30
C CYS A 32 19.77 18.63 -8.51
N ILE A 33 19.01 18.29 -7.45
CA ILE A 33 18.15 19.23 -6.71
C ILE A 33 18.86 19.73 -5.43
N GLY A 34 19.65 18.88 -4.77
CA GLY A 34 20.33 19.21 -3.51
C GLY A 34 19.45 19.21 -2.25
N ASP A 35 18.14 18.98 -2.37
CA ASP A 35 17.20 18.87 -1.22
C ASP A 35 16.70 17.43 -1.05
N GLU A 36 16.97 16.86 0.13
CA GLU A 36 16.65 15.47 0.50
C GLU A 36 15.16 15.16 0.53
N LEU A 37 14.36 16.04 1.11
CA LEU A 37 12.92 15.81 1.23
C LEU A 37 12.26 15.91 -0.15
N PHE A 38 12.66 16.90 -0.95
CA PHE A 38 12.16 17.02 -2.33
C PHE A 38 12.53 15.81 -3.17
N ALA A 39 13.81 15.42 -3.19
CA ALA A 39 14.25 14.26 -3.98
C ALA A 39 13.53 12.97 -3.55
N LYS A 40 13.34 12.77 -2.24
CA LYS A 40 12.61 11.62 -1.69
C LYS A 40 11.16 11.58 -2.14
N PHE A 41 10.42 12.68 -2.00
CA PHE A 41 9.00 12.69 -2.36
C PHE A 41 8.79 12.60 -3.88
N ILE A 42 9.61 13.29 -4.68
CA ILE A 42 9.50 13.22 -6.15
C ILE A 42 9.82 11.80 -6.66
N ALA A 43 10.93 11.20 -6.20
CA ALA A 43 11.28 9.83 -6.57
C ALA A 43 10.18 8.85 -6.18
N GLY A 44 9.68 9.00 -4.94
CA GLY A 44 8.62 8.18 -4.40
C GLY A 44 7.31 8.27 -5.20
N ILE A 45 6.88 9.48 -5.54
CA ILE A 45 5.67 9.72 -6.34
C ILE A 45 5.84 9.11 -7.73
N ALA A 46 6.96 9.36 -8.41
CA ALA A 46 7.21 8.88 -9.77
C ALA A 46 7.18 7.34 -9.85
N VAL A 47 7.89 6.66 -8.94
CA VAL A 47 7.91 5.19 -8.91
C VAL A 47 6.52 4.63 -8.58
N ARG A 48 5.83 5.18 -7.57
CA ARG A 48 4.52 4.67 -7.16
C ARG A 48 3.44 4.87 -8.20
N LEU A 49 3.45 6.00 -8.94
CA LEU A 49 2.55 6.20 -10.07
C LEU A 49 2.81 5.19 -11.19
N THR A 50 4.08 4.89 -11.48
CA THR A 50 4.45 3.86 -12.46
C THR A 50 3.90 2.50 -12.06
N ILE A 51 4.09 2.10 -10.80
CA ILE A 51 3.56 0.84 -10.27
C ILE A 51 2.02 0.85 -10.30
N LEU A 52 1.38 1.95 -9.93
CA LEU A 52 -0.07 2.09 -9.95
C LEU A 52 -0.62 1.88 -11.36
N CYS A 53 -0.01 2.47 -12.39
CA CYS A 53 -0.38 2.24 -13.78
C CYS A 53 -0.23 0.77 -14.19
N ILE A 54 0.87 0.11 -13.80
CA ILE A 54 1.09 -1.32 -14.05
C ILE A 54 0.02 -2.17 -13.36
N THR A 55 -0.29 -1.87 -12.10
CA THR A 55 -1.31 -2.58 -11.31
C THR A 55 -2.68 -2.44 -11.94
N ILE A 56 -3.08 -1.23 -12.35
CA ILE A 56 -4.35 -0.99 -13.05
C ILE A 56 -4.39 -1.80 -14.35
N TYR A 57 -3.31 -1.79 -15.14
CA TYR A 57 -3.21 -2.62 -16.34
C TYR A 57 -3.39 -4.11 -16.03
N LEU A 58 -2.75 -4.62 -14.97
CA LEU A 58 -2.87 -6.02 -14.54
C LEU A 58 -4.30 -6.37 -14.09
N ILE A 59 -4.97 -5.47 -13.39
CA ILE A 59 -6.37 -5.64 -12.96
C ILE A 59 -7.26 -5.90 -14.17
N PHE A 60 -7.15 -5.09 -15.22
CA PHE A 60 -7.92 -5.27 -16.45
C PHE A 60 -7.50 -6.54 -17.20
N LYS A 61 -6.19 -6.77 -17.37
CA LYS A 61 -5.65 -7.94 -18.07
C LYS A 61 -6.06 -9.28 -17.43
N LEU A 62 -6.15 -9.32 -16.10
CA LEU A 62 -6.50 -10.52 -15.34
C LEU A 62 -8.02 -10.64 -15.06
N ASN A 63 -8.83 -9.75 -15.61
CA ASN A 63 -10.28 -9.67 -15.37
C ASN A 63 -10.59 -9.64 -13.85
N LEU A 64 -9.95 -8.72 -13.13
CA LEU A 64 -10.12 -8.47 -11.70
C LEU A 64 -10.91 -7.19 -11.41
N ASN A 65 -11.30 -6.45 -12.44
CA ASN A 65 -12.08 -5.21 -12.35
C ASN A 65 -13.31 -5.33 -11.43
N LYS A 66 -14.02 -6.48 -11.46
CA LYS A 66 -15.18 -6.73 -10.59
C LYS A 66 -14.89 -6.66 -9.08
N PHE A 67 -13.64 -6.82 -8.67
CA PHE A 67 -13.23 -6.78 -7.26
C PHE A 67 -12.77 -5.38 -6.80
N THR A 68 -12.51 -4.47 -7.74
CA THR A 68 -12.00 -3.13 -7.42
C THR A 68 -13.09 -2.15 -6.98
N GLY A 69 -14.37 -2.51 -7.13
CA GLY A 69 -15.48 -1.62 -6.82
C GLY A 69 -15.70 -0.47 -7.81
N LEU A 70 -14.86 -0.34 -8.85
CA LEU A 70 -14.95 0.72 -9.88
C LEU A 70 -16.28 0.69 -10.67
N ASP A 71 -16.89 -0.49 -10.80
CA ASP A 71 -18.12 -0.68 -11.60
C ASP A 71 -19.40 -0.48 -10.76
N SER A 72 -19.29 -0.32 -9.44
CA SER A 72 -20.42 -0.31 -8.51
C SER A 72 -20.77 1.12 -8.11
N LYS A 73 -22.05 1.49 -8.17
CA LYS A 73 -22.57 2.69 -7.47
C LYS A 73 -22.21 2.54 -5.98
N MET A 74 -21.12 3.16 -5.54
CA MET A 74 -20.60 3.07 -4.17
C MET A 74 -21.69 3.50 -3.19
N ARG A 75 -22.42 2.54 -2.63
CA ARG A 75 -23.34 2.78 -1.52
C ARG A 75 -22.52 2.65 -0.25
N MET A 76 -22.22 3.79 0.37
CA MET A 76 -21.54 3.82 1.67
C MET A 76 -22.48 3.26 2.72
N LYS A 77 -22.36 1.96 3.02
CA LYS A 77 -23.22 1.28 4.00
C LYS A 77 -22.65 1.33 5.41
N ASN A 78 -21.32 1.41 5.56
CA ASN A 78 -20.63 1.35 6.85
C ASN A 78 -19.86 2.64 7.14
N LEU A 79 -20.59 3.68 7.55
CA LEU A 79 -20.01 4.97 7.95
C LEU A 79 -19.05 4.82 9.15
N HIS A 80 -19.30 3.85 10.04
CA HIS A 80 -18.47 3.58 11.21
C HIS A 80 -17.02 3.19 10.86
N SER A 81 -16.80 2.43 9.78
CA SER A 81 -15.45 2.06 9.35
C SER A 81 -14.64 3.27 8.90
N ILE A 82 -15.30 4.26 8.30
CA ILE A 82 -14.68 5.53 7.91
C ILE A 82 -14.30 6.34 9.14
N ILE A 83 -15.16 6.36 10.17
CA ILE A 83 -14.89 7.07 11.43
C ILE A 83 -13.61 6.53 12.11
N ILE A 84 -13.44 5.21 12.14
CA ILE A 84 -12.24 4.59 12.73
C ILE A 84 -10.98 5.01 11.97
N ALA A 85 -10.99 4.93 10.63
CA ALA A 85 -9.86 5.36 9.80
C ALA A 85 -9.55 6.85 9.99
N LEU A 86 -10.58 7.71 10.02
CA LEU A 86 -10.43 9.14 10.26
C LEU A 86 -9.85 9.43 11.67
N ALA A 87 -10.26 8.68 12.69
CA ALA A 87 -9.74 8.87 14.05
C ALA A 87 -8.22 8.64 14.10
N PHE A 88 -7.70 7.58 13.46
CA PHE A 88 -6.26 7.34 13.39
C PHE A 88 -5.51 8.45 12.65
N ILE A 89 -6.08 8.97 11.55
CA ILE A 89 -5.50 10.09 10.80
C ILE A 89 -5.44 11.34 11.67
N VAL A 90 -6.53 11.69 12.37
CA VAL A 90 -6.60 12.86 13.24
C VAL A 90 -5.59 12.75 14.38
N ILE A 91 -5.52 11.60 15.07
CA ILE A 91 -4.54 11.36 16.13
C ILE A 91 -3.12 11.54 15.60
N GLY A 92 -2.81 10.98 14.41
CA GLY A 92 -1.51 11.13 13.77
C GLY A 92 -1.15 12.58 13.45
N ILE A 93 -2.13 13.38 12.99
CA ILE A 93 -1.96 14.81 12.70
C ILE A 93 -1.70 15.60 13.98
N LEU A 94 -2.53 15.40 15.02
CA LEU A 94 -2.43 16.13 16.28
C LEU A 94 -1.10 15.84 16.99
N ASN A 95 -0.65 14.59 17.00
CA ASN A 95 0.63 14.21 17.61
C ASN A 95 1.84 14.83 16.94
N ASN A 96 1.73 15.24 15.67
CA ASN A 96 2.83 15.80 14.89
C ASN A 96 2.56 17.24 14.43
N TRP A 97 1.61 17.94 15.08
CA TRP A 97 1.13 19.25 14.65
C TRP A 97 2.24 20.29 14.50
N GLY A 98 3.17 20.34 15.46
CA GLY A 98 4.29 21.29 15.44
C GLY A 98 5.25 21.10 14.25
N ILE A 99 5.38 19.86 13.73
CA ILE A 99 6.18 19.58 12.54
C ILE A 99 5.43 20.09 11.29
N TYR A 100 4.14 19.80 11.20
CA TYR A 100 3.34 20.20 10.03
C TYR A 100 3.14 21.71 9.93
N SER A 101 3.06 22.42 11.06
CA SER A 101 2.89 23.88 11.06
C SER A 101 4.18 24.64 10.75
N SER A 102 5.35 24.01 10.91
CA SER A 102 6.66 24.65 10.72
C SER A 102 7.31 24.35 9.37
N ILE A 103 6.83 23.33 8.66
CA ILE A 103 7.41 22.94 7.36
C ILE A 103 6.89 23.82 6.22
N GLU A 104 7.73 24.00 5.19
CA GLU A 104 7.34 24.72 3.97
C GLU A 104 6.12 24.06 3.30
N LEU A 105 5.16 24.89 2.88
CA LEU A 105 3.91 24.44 2.25
C LEU A 105 4.16 23.50 1.06
N THR A 106 5.18 23.77 0.24
CA THR A 106 5.56 22.93 -0.91
C THR A 106 5.90 21.50 -0.49
N LYS A 107 6.68 21.36 0.59
CA LYS A 107 7.07 20.05 1.15
C LYS A 107 5.88 19.33 1.76
N LEU A 108 4.97 20.08 2.40
CA LEU A 108 3.74 19.52 2.94
C LEU A 108 2.80 18.98 1.85
N ILE A 109 2.67 19.70 0.73
CA ILE A 109 1.90 19.25 -0.42
C ILE A 109 2.52 17.97 -1.00
N LEU A 110 3.83 17.96 -1.23
CA LEU A 110 4.54 16.77 -1.74
C LEU A 110 4.39 15.56 -0.82
N PHE A 111 4.53 15.75 0.49
CA PHE A 111 4.30 14.71 1.49
C PHE A 111 2.87 14.17 1.40
N THR A 112 1.88 15.06 1.41
CA THR A 112 0.45 14.69 1.35
C THR A 112 0.14 13.90 0.08
N THR A 113 0.60 14.39 -1.07
CA THR A 113 0.46 13.68 -2.35
C THR A 113 1.12 12.31 -2.31
N SER A 114 2.33 12.21 -1.75
CA SER A 114 3.03 10.93 -1.63
C SER A 114 2.25 9.94 -0.77
N VAL A 115 1.70 10.36 0.38
CA VAL A 115 0.92 9.48 1.27
C VAL A 115 -0.39 9.03 0.63
N ILE A 116 -1.10 9.91 -0.06
CA ILE A 116 -2.32 9.55 -0.80
C ILE A 116 -2.03 8.50 -1.87
N ILE A 117 -0.94 8.70 -2.64
CA ILE A 117 -0.53 7.75 -3.68
C ILE A 117 -0.12 6.41 -3.08
N ILE A 118 0.56 6.38 -1.93
CA ILE A 118 0.85 5.14 -1.19
C ILE A 118 -0.46 4.40 -0.88
N GLY A 119 -1.44 5.09 -0.30
CA GLY A 119 -2.73 4.47 0.05
C GLY A 119 -3.45 3.87 -1.15
N PHE A 120 -3.55 4.62 -2.26
CA PHE A 120 -4.12 4.07 -3.50
C PHE A 120 -3.33 2.87 -4.02
N LEU A 121 -1.99 2.97 -4.06
CA LEU A 121 -1.15 1.91 -4.56
C LEU A 121 -1.32 0.61 -3.76
N GLU A 122 -1.29 0.69 -2.44
CA GLU A 122 -1.47 -0.47 -1.55
C GLU A 122 -2.86 -1.08 -1.74
N GLU A 123 -3.91 -0.26 -1.80
CA GLU A 123 -5.29 -0.71 -2.05
C GLU A 123 -5.41 -1.45 -3.40
N PHE A 124 -4.88 -0.87 -4.49
CA PHE A 124 -4.96 -1.49 -5.81
C PHE A 124 -4.11 -2.77 -5.92
N VAL A 125 -2.94 -2.81 -5.28
CA VAL A 125 -2.09 -4.00 -5.28
C VAL A 125 -2.74 -5.11 -4.46
N PHE A 126 -2.99 -4.88 -3.17
CA PHE A 126 -3.45 -5.95 -2.28
C PHE A 126 -4.93 -6.28 -2.51
N ARG A 127 -5.82 -5.30 -2.39
CA ARG A 127 -7.26 -5.53 -2.55
C ARG A 127 -7.68 -5.64 -4.01
N GLY A 128 -7.06 -4.88 -4.91
CA GLY A 128 -7.36 -4.93 -6.34
C GLY A 128 -6.78 -6.14 -7.08
N THR A 129 -5.67 -6.73 -6.61
CA THR A 129 -5.05 -7.89 -7.29
C THR A 129 -4.83 -9.12 -6.41
N ILE A 130 -4.13 -9.01 -5.28
CA ILE A 130 -3.71 -10.17 -4.47
C ILE A 130 -4.91 -10.90 -3.86
N LEU A 131 -5.81 -10.19 -3.19
CA LEU A 131 -7.02 -10.76 -2.59
C LEU A 131 -7.89 -11.49 -3.64
N PRO A 132 -8.23 -10.88 -4.80
CA PRO A 132 -8.97 -11.55 -5.87
C PRO A 132 -8.31 -12.82 -6.41
N LEU A 133 -6.97 -12.82 -6.52
CA LEU A 133 -6.22 -14.01 -6.93
C LEU A 133 -6.31 -15.12 -5.89
N PHE A 134 -6.26 -14.79 -4.59
CA PHE A 134 -6.50 -15.79 -3.54
C PHE A 134 -7.93 -16.34 -3.58
N ILE A 135 -8.95 -15.47 -3.74
CA ILE A 135 -10.35 -15.89 -3.88
C ILE A 135 -10.52 -16.85 -5.06
N LYS A 136 -9.96 -16.51 -6.23
CA LYS A 136 -9.99 -17.37 -7.42
C LYS A 136 -9.28 -18.70 -7.15
N SER A 137 -8.12 -18.67 -6.48
CA SER A 137 -7.34 -19.87 -6.16
C SER A 137 -8.03 -20.79 -5.14
N LEU A 138 -8.79 -20.25 -4.20
CA LEU A 138 -9.44 -20.99 -3.12
C LEU A 138 -10.88 -21.37 -3.46
N LYS A 139 -11.33 -21.13 -4.70
CA LYS A 139 -12.67 -21.53 -5.18
C LYS A 139 -12.95 -23.00 -4.84
N GLY A 140 -14.10 -23.24 -4.22
CA GLY A 140 -14.54 -24.57 -3.79
C GLY A 140 -14.06 -25.03 -2.40
N LYS A 141 -13.25 -24.23 -1.69
CA LYS A 141 -12.94 -24.48 -0.28
C LYS A 141 -14.05 -23.95 0.64
N LYS A 142 -14.16 -24.47 1.85
CA LYS A 142 -14.95 -23.81 2.90
C LYS A 142 -14.25 -22.51 3.32
N GLN A 143 -15.00 -21.49 3.73
CA GLN A 143 -14.45 -20.23 4.25
C GLN A 143 -13.48 -19.48 3.30
N ILE A 144 -13.79 -19.49 1.99
CA ILE A 144 -12.95 -18.87 0.94
C ILE A 144 -12.56 -17.43 1.29
N LEU A 145 -13.53 -16.62 1.72
CA LEU A 145 -13.29 -15.21 2.03
C LEU A 145 -12.33 -15.05 3.21
N TYR A 146 -12.60 -15.71 4.33
CA TYR A 146 -11.74 -15.66 5.52
C TYR A 146 -10.29 -16.04 5.22
N LEU A 147 -10.08 -17.14 4.48
CA LEU A 147 -8.73 -17.57 4.11
C LEU A 147 -8.06 -16.61 3.12
N SER A 148 -8.81 -16.06 2.16
CA SER A 148 -8.25 -15.15 1.16
C SER A 148 -7.85 -13.80 1.78
N VAL A 149 -8.70 -13.26 2.66
CA VAL A 149 -8.44 -12.04 3.44
C VAL A 149 -7.24 -12.26 4.36
N SER A 150 -7.23 -13.36 5.13
CA SER A 150 -6.12 -13.65 6.05
C SER A 150 -4.78 -13.77 5.31
N LEU A 151 -4.75 -14.41 4.14
CA LEU A 151 -3.53 -14.56 3.34
C LEU A 151 -3.09 -13.23 2.69
N SER A 152 -4.03 -12.43 2.16
CA SER A 152 -3.72 -11.12 1.58
C SER A 152 -3.21 -10.15 2.65
N ALA A 153 -3.93 -10.03 3.76
CA ALA A 153 -3.51 -9.21 4.90
C ALA A 153 -2.17 -9.67 5.51
N PHE A 154 -1.91 -10.98 5.56
CA PHE A 154 -0.61 -11.50 6.01
C PHE A 154 0.53 -11.05 5.09
N LEU A 155 0.36 -11.15 3.76
CA LEU A 155 1.35 -10.64 2.81
C LEU A 155 1.51 -9.12 2.95
N PHE A 156 0.42 -8.38 3.11
CA PHE A 156 0.46 -6.93 3.33
C PHE A 156 1.23 -6.56 4.61
N GLY A 157 1.04 -7.29 5.70
CA GLY A 157 1.87 -7.15 6.90
C GLY A 157 3.35 -7.45 6.61
N CYS A 158 3.64 -8.62 6.05
CA CYS A 158 5.01 -9.09 5.85
C CYS A 158 5.86 -8.20 4.94
N ILE A 159 5.27 -7.53 3.94
CA ILE A 159 6.07 -6.64 3.07
C ILE A 159 6.74 -5.50 3.86
N HIS A 160 6.19 -5.08 5.00
CA HIS A 160 6.79 -4.01 5.79
C HIS A 160 8.10 -4.40 6.47
N PHE A 161 8.42 -5.69 6.59
CA PHE A 161 9.75 -6.11 7.01
C PHE A 161 10.87 -5.62 6.08
N ILE A 162 10.55 -5.23 4.84
CA ILE A 162 11.52 -4.56 3.96
C ILE A 162 12.10 -3.28 4.59
N ASN A 163 11.37 -2.63 5.50
CA ASN A 163 11.83 -1.43 6.19
C ASN A 163 13.06 -1.69 7.07
N LEU A 164 13.27 -2.94 7.54
CA LEU A 164 14.49 -3.33 8.26
C LEU A 164 15.75 -3.24 7.39
N LEU A 165 15.63 -3.28 6.06
CA LEU A 165 16.78 -3.04 5.18
C LEU A 165 17.29 -1.60 5.25
N ASN A 166 16.41 -0.65 5.58
CA ASN A 166 16.74 0.76 5.72
C ASN A 166 16.92 1.19 7.19
N GLN A 167 16.32 0.46 8.14
CA GLN A 167 16.30 0.76 9.57
C GLN A 167 16.52 -0.52 10.39
N PRO A 168 17.69 -1.17 10.30
CA PRO A 168 17.95 -2.48 10.90
C PRO A 168 17.80 -2.48 12.43
N GLU A 169 18.06 -1.35 13.09
CA GLU A 169 17.91 -1.15 14.53
C GLU A 169 16.44 -1.04 14.98
N ASN A 170 15.51 -0.72 14.08
CA ASN A 170 14.11 -0.44 14.41
C ASN A 170 13.22 -1.70 14.38
N VAL A 171 13.71 -2.82 14.92
CA VAL A 171 12.99 -4.10 14.91
C VAL A 171 11.62 -3.99 15.59
N GLY A 172 11.55 -3.31 16.74
CA GLY A 172 10.31 -3.13 17.49
C GLY A 172 9.26 -2.30 16.75
N GLY A 173 9.69 -1.20 16.11
CA GLY A 173 8.79 -0.34 15.33
C GLY A 173 8.27 -1.04 14.07
N VAL A 174 9.14 -1.71 13.31
CA VAL A 174 8.73 -2.45 12.11
C VAL A 174 7.84 -3.64 12.46
N THR A 175 8.12 -4.37 13.56
CA THR A 175 7.24 -5.47 14.01
C THR A 175 5.85 -4.94 14.39
N SER A 176 5.77 -3.81 15.11
CA SER A 176 4.49 -3.15 15.41
C SER A 176 3.75 -2.74 14.14
N GLN A 177 4.47 -2.23 13.14
CA GLN A 177 3.91 -1.89 11.83
C GLN A 177 3.34 -3.12 11.12
N VAL A 178 4.04 -4.25 11.13
CA VAL A 178 3.58 -5.50 10.52
C VAL A 178 2.26 -5.98 11.15
N PHE A 179 2.18 -5.99 12.48
CA PHE A 179 0.94 -6.37 13.19
C PHE A 179 -0.20 -5.40 12.93
N PHE A 180 0.09 -4.10 12.89
CA PHE A 180 -0.90 -3.07 12.58
C PHE A 180 -1.41 -3.23 11.14
N SER A 181 -0.51 -3.37 10.16
CA SER A 181 -0.85 -3.57 8.75
C SER A 181 -1.64 -4.87 8.51
N PHE A 182 -1.28 -5.96 9.18
CA PHE A 182 -2.07 -7.19 9.15
C PHE A 182 -3.50 -6.95 9.69
N SER A 183 -3.61 -6.32 10.86
CA SER A 183 -4.90 -6.10 11.53
C SER A 183 -5.82 -5.18 10.72
N ILE A 184 -5.27 -4.07 10.19
CA ILE A 184 -6.05 -3.15 9.36
C ILE A 184 -6.37 -3.77 8.00
N GLY A 185 -5.49 -4.61 7.44
CA GLY A 185 -5.75 -5.37 6.23
C GLY A 185 -6.95 -6.31 6.41
N VAL A 186 -6.99 -7.08 7.51
CA VAL A 186 -8.16 -7.90 7.84
C VAL A 186 -9.42 -7.05 8.01
N PHE A 187 -9.34 -5.89 8.67
CA PHE A 187 -10.48 -5.00 8.89
C PHE A 187 -11.04 -4.39 7.59
N LEU A 188 -10.17 -4.00 6.65
CA LEU A 188 -10.55 -3.32 5.41
C LEU A 188 -10.94 -4.29 4.27
N GLU A 189 -10.37 -5.50 4.28
CA GLU A 189 -10.61 -6.51 3.24
C GLU A 189 -11.80 -7.46 3.56
N ALA A 190 -12.22 -7.54 4.83
CA ALA A 190 -13.37 -8.34 5.27
C ALA A 190 -14.72 -7.67 4.96
#